data_AF-A0A194XCB5-F1
#
_entry.id   AF-A0A194XCB5-F1
#
_cell.length_a   1.000
_cell.length_b   1.000
_cell.length_c   1.000
_cell.angle_alpha   90.00
_cell.angle_beta   90.00
_cell.angle_gamma   90.00
#
_symmetry.space_group_name_H-M   'P 1'
#
loop_
_entity.id
_entity.type
_entity.pdbx_description
1 polymer ?
#
loop_
_entity_poly.entity_id
_entity_poly.type
_entity_poly.pdbx_seq_one_letter_code
_entity_poly.pdbx_strand_id
1 'polypeptide(L)'
;MSKAKLTWEAARKAYEELETAGDFKPPSGDIVAAAIAFSVMIAFEYRPRKKDEPFVPELFVKDMLGDCAATQIDALLDRKGWHHLDRDKLKRTAAMHVGDLY
;
A
#
# COMPACT_ATOMS: atom_id res chain seq x y z
N MET A 1 0.75 12.18 19.38
CA MET A 1 1.39 12.56 18.11
C MET A 1 0.34 12.44 17.03
N SER A 2 -0.02 13.55 16.37
CA SER A 2 -0.91 13.50 15.20
C SER A 2 -0.23 12.64 14.14
N LYS A 3 -0.81 11.48 13.77
CA LYS A 3 -0.31 10.69 12.65
C LYS A 3 -0.56 11.53 11.40
N ALA A 4 0.51 12.09 10.82
CA ALA A 4 0.40 12.80 9.55
C ALA A 4 -0.20 11.84 8.51
N LYS A 5 -1.23 12.29 7.79
CA LYS A 5 -1.82 11.53 6.67
C LYS A 5 -0.74 11.28 5.61
N LEU A 6 -0.72 10.09 5.02
CA LEU A 6 0.20 9.79 3.92
C LEU A 6 -0.20 10.58 2.67
N THR A 7 0.76 11.30 2.08
CA THR A 7 0.55 12.02 0.82
C THR A 7 0.99 11.18 -0.37
N TRP A 8 0.44 11.46 -1.56
CA TRP A 8 0.84 10.83 -2.82
C TRP A 8 2.34 10.94 -3.11
N GLU A 9 2.95 12.10 -2.84
CA GLU A 9 4.39 12.31 -3.02
C GLU A 9 5.23 11.46 -2.06
N ALA A 10 4.83 11.39 -0.77
CA ALA A 10 5.50 10.54 0.21
C ALA A 10 5.35 9.05 -0.12
N ALA A 11 4.18 8.64 -0.59
CA ALA A 11 3.90 7.26 -0.98
C ALA A 11 4.69 6.85 -2.24
N ARG A 12 4.79 7.74 -3.23
CA ARG A 12 5.64 7.56 -4.42
C ARG A 12 7.11 7.44 -4.03
N LYS A 13 7.60 8.31 -3.15
CA LYS A 13 8.98 8.23 -2.66
C LYS A 13 9.26 6.92 -1.95
N ALA A 14 8.33 6.44 -1.11
CA ALA A 14 8.45 5.14 -0.46
C ALA A 14 8.52 3.98 -1.48
N TYR A 15 7.75 4.06 -2.58
CA TYR A 15 7.83 3.11 -3.68
C TYR A 15 9.20 3.14 -4.39
N GLU A 16 9.71 4.33 -4.72
CA GLU A 16 11.03 4.50 -5.33
C GLU A 16 12.16 4.00 -4.40
N GLU A 17 12.05 4.23 -3.10
CA GLU A 17 12.96 3.71 -2.08
C GLU A 17 12.89 2.17 -1.98
N LEU A 18 11.70 1.58 -2.08
CA LEU A 18 11.54 0.13 -2.04
C LEU A 18 12.13 -0.56 -3.28
N GLU A 19 12.00 0.04 -4.46
CA GLU A 19 12.58 -0.46 -5.71
C GLU A 19 14.12 -0.36 -5.73
N THR A 20 14.67 0.66 -5.09
CA THR A 20 16.12 0.88 -5.03
C THR A 20 16.79 0.21 -3.83
N ALA A 21 16.01 -0.35 -2.89
CA ALA A 21 16.53 -1.11 -1.76
C ALA A 21 17.19 -2.42 -2.24
N GLY A 22 18.51 -2.43 -2.29
CA GLY A 22 19.31 -3.64 -2.48
C GLY A 22 19.33 -4.56 -1.25
N ASP A 23 19.88 -5.77 -1.40
CA ASP A 23 19.83 -6.84 -0.37
C ASP A 23 20.60 -6.52 0.93
N PHE A 24 21.40 -5.46 0.97
CA PHE A 24 22.32 -5.17 2.09
C PHE A 24 21.63 -4.58 3.33
N LYS A 25 20.42 -4.01 3.20
CA LYS A 25 19.63 -3.53 4.35
C LYS A 25 18.13 -3.63 4.05
N PRO A 26 17.38 -4.46 4.79
CA PRO A 26 15.93 -4.55 4.58
C PRO A 26 15.25 -3.21 4.93
N PRO A 27 14.23 -2.79 4.16
CA PRO A 27 13.50 -1.55 4.38
C PRO A 27 12.70 -1.60 5.68
N SER A 28 12.33 -0.42 6.19
CA SER A 28 11.40 -0.36 7.32
C SER A 28 10.00 -0.81 6.91
N GLY A 29 9.23 -1.29 7.87
CA GLY A 29 7.86 -1.69 7.59
C GLY A 29 6.99 -0.54 7.05
N ASP A 30 7.17 0.67 7.56
CA ASP A 30 6.37 1.82 7.13
C ASP A 30 6.64 2.17 5.65
N ILE A 31 7.88 2.04 5.17
CA ILE A 31 8.23 2.20 3.74
C ILE A 31 7.51 1.15 2.90
N VAL A 32 7.55 -0.12 3.34
CA VAL A 32 6.88 -1.23 2.63
C VAL A 32 5.37 -0.99 2.55
N ALA A 33 4.72 -0.61 3.65
CA ALA A 33 3.29 -0.35 3.70
C ALA A 33 2.88 0.82 2.79
N ALA A 34 3.64 1.92 2.81
CA ALA A 34 3.37 3.09 1.97
C ALA A 34 3.56 2.80 0.48
N ALA A 35 4.62 2.06 0.11
CA ALA A 35 4.87 1.65 -1.26
C ALA A 35 3.75 0.76 -1.83
N ILE A 36 3.29 -0.23 -1.06
CA ILE A 36 2.22 -1.13 -1.49
C ILE A 36 0.88 -0.40 -1.60
N ALA A 37 0.56 0.49 -0.66
CA ALA A 37 -0.63 1.33 -0.73
C ALA A 37 -0.61 2.19 -2.02
N PHE A 38 0.53 2.78 -2.35
CA PHE A 38 0.72 3.53 -3.60
C PHE A 38 0.51 2.65 -4.84
N SER A 39 1.14 1.47 -4.90
CA SER A 39 1.00 0.56 -6.05
C SER A 39 -0.45 0.12 -6.30
N VAL A 40 -1.19 -0.18 -5.24
CA VAL A 40 -2.61 -0.56 -5.33
C VAL A 40 -3.47 0.62 -5.80
N MET A 41 -3.23 1.82 -5.27
CA MET A 41 -3.95 3.03 -5.68
C MET A 41 -3.69 3.39 -7.14
N ILE A 42 -2.43 3.32 -7.59
CA ILE A 42 -2.06 3.49 -9.00
C ILE A 42 -2.80 2.47 -9.88
N ALA A 43 -2.75 1.18 -9.54
CA ALA A 43 -3.45 0.14 -10.31
C ALA A 43 -4.98 0.40 -10.38
N PHE A 44 -5.56 0.94 -9.30
CA PHE A 44 -6.97 1.31 -9.27
C PHE A 44 -7.28 2.55 -10.12
N GLU A 45 -6.48 3.61 -10.05
CA GLU A 45 -6.69 4.83 -10.85
C GLU A 45 -6.49 4.60 -12.34
N TYR A 46 -5.51 3.79 -12.73
CA TYR A 46 -5.25 3.43 -14.13
C TYR A 46 -6.28 2.44 -14.70
N ARG A 47 -7.20 1.92 -13.89
CA ARG A 47 -8.26 1.04 -14.39
C ARG A 47 -9.25 1.89 -15.22
N PRO A 48 -9.49 1.57 -16.49
CA PRO A 48 -10.45 2.31 -17.31
C PRO A 48 -11.85 2.12 -16.73
N ARG A 49 -12.43 3.19 -16.14
CA ARG A 49 -13.81 3.15 -15.67
C ARG A 49 -14.77 3.09 -16.85
N LYS A 50 -15.64 2.08 -16.88
CA LYS A 50 -16.72 2.03 -17.88
C LYS A 50 -17.80 3.05 -17.52
N LYS A 51 -18.42 3.65 -18.54
CA LYS A 51 -19.46 4.69 -18.40
C LYS A 51 -20.68 4.24 -17.58
N ASP A 52 -20.91 2.93 -17.51
CA ASP A 52 -22.06 2.31 -16.87
C ASP A 52 -21.67 1.60 -15.56
N GLU A 53 -20.50 1.91 -14.98
CA GLU A 53 -20.09 1.33 -13.70
C GLU A 53 -21.08 1.71 -12.60
N PRO A 54 -21.62 0.72 -11.85
CA PRO A 54 -22.52 0.99 -10.76
C PRO A 54 -21.84 1.84 -9.70
N PHE A 55 -22.61 2.65 -8.99
CA PHE A 55 -22.11 3.41 -7.85
C PHE A 55 -21.60 2.44 -6.78
N VAL A 56 -20.31 2.56 -6.44
CA VAL A 56 -19.68 1.78 -5.38
C VAL A 56 -19.45 2.71 -4.18
N PRO A 57 -19.91 2.35 -2.96
CA PRO A 57 -19.68 3.15 -1.77
C PRO A 57 -18.19 3.37 -1.50
N GLU A 58 -17.81 4.59 -1.10
CA GLU A 58 -16.40 4.94 -0.79
C GLU A 58 -15.78 3.99 0.24
N LEU A 59 -16.51 3.68 1.31
CA LEU A 59 -16.05 2.75 2.36
C LEU A 59 -15.71 1.37 1.79
N PHE A 60 -16.56 0.84 0.90
CA PHE A 60 -16.31 -0.44 0.24
C PHE A 60 -15.05 -0.38 -0.63
N VAL A 61 -14.81 0.72 -1.33
CA VAL A 61 -13.60 0.86 -2.15
C VAL A 61 -12.35 0.91 -1.27
N LYS A 62 -12.38 1.64 -0.16
CA LYS A 62 -11.28 1.70 0.81
C LYS A 62 -10.97 0.32 1.39
N ASP A 63 -11.99 -0.42 1.81
CA ASP A 63 -11.82 -1.77 2.36
C ASP A 63 -11.24 -2.74 1.31
N MET A 64 -11.81 -2.74 0.09
CA MET A 64 -11.32 -3.58 -1.02
C MET A 64 -9.85 -3.29 -1.36
N LEU A 65 -9.47 -2.01 -1.44
CA LEU A 65 -8.09 -1.63 -1.74
C LEU A 65 -7.15 -1.94 -0.56
N GLY A 66 -7.63 -1.82 0.68
CA GLY A 66 -6.92 -2.26 1.87
C GLY A 66 -6.63 -3.76 1.87
N ASP A 67 -7.61 -4.59 1.49
CA ASP A 67 -7.45 -6.05 1.37
C ASP A 67 -6.47 -6.43 0.25
N CYS A 68 -6.52 -5.73 -0.89
CA CYS A 68 -5.54 -5.88 -1.96
C CYS A 68 -4.13 -5.57 -1.45
N ALA A 69 -3.95 -4.45 -0.73
CA ALA A 69 -2.66 -4.07 -0.16
C ALA A 69 -2.15 -5.09 0.86
N ALA A 70 -3.03 -5.62 1.71
CA ALA A 70 -2.68 -6.65 2.68
C ALA A 70 -2.19 -7.95 2.01
N THR A 71 -2.85 -8.36 0.92
CA THR A 71 -2.46 -9.53 0.13
C THR A 71 -1.10 -9.32 -0.55
N GLN A 72 -0.85 -8.13 -1.08
CA GLN A 72 0.44 -7.81 -1.69
C GLN A 72 1.58 -7.77 -0.66
N ILE A 73 1.31 -7.32 0.57
CA ILE A 73 2.28 -7.40 1.67
C ILE A 73 2.66 -8.84 1.96
N ASP A 74 1.69 -9.75 2.09
CA ASP A 74 1.98 -11.18 2.33
C ASP A 74 2.92 -11.73 1.24
N ALA A 75 2.54 -11.55 -0.02
CA ALA A 75 3.31 -12.03 -1.15
C ALA A 75 4.71 -11.41 -1.21
N LEU A 76 4.85 -10.10 -0.91
CA LEU A 76 6.13 -9.41 -0.93
C LEU A 76 7.06 -9.92 0.18
N LEU A 77 6.56 -10.01 1.42
CA LEU A 77 7.33 -10.48 2.57
C LEU A 77 7.83 -11.91 2.35
N ASP A 78 6.97 -12.79 1.85
CA ASP A 78 7.30 -14.18 1.57
C ASP A 78 8.34 -14.28 0.45
N ARG A 79 8.16 -13.54 -0.66
CA ARG A 79 9.10 -13.53 -1.78
C ARG A 79 10.47 -12.99 -1.41
N LYS A 80 10.53 -11.99 -0.52
CA LYS A 80 11.77 -11.33 -0.09
C LYS A 80 12.39 -11.94 1.16
N GLY A 81 11.75 -12.92 1.79
CA GLY A 81 12.22 -13.53 3.04
C GLY A 81 12.26 -12.55 4.22
N TRP A 82 11.47 -11.48 4.19
CA TRP A 82 11.46 -10.42 5.22
C TRP A 82 10.64 -10.81 6.46
N HIS A 83 10.88 -12.00 7.00
CA HIS A 83 10.13 -12.55 8.13
C HIS A 83 10.33 -11.80 9.46
N HIS A 84 11.32 -10.91 9.52
CA HIS A 84 11.60 -10.06 10.68
C HIS A 84 10.64 -8.87 10.81
N LEU A 85 9.87 -8.55 9.77
CA LEU A 85 8.89 -7.47 9.80
C LEU A 85 7.55 -7.98 10.36
N ASP A 86 6.90 -7.15 11.19
CA ASP A 86 5.57 -7.44 11.72
C ASP A 86 4.51 -7.32 10.62
N ARG A 87 4.11 -8.48 10.08
CA ARG A 87 3.12 -8.63 9.01
C ARG A 87 1.77 -7.99 9.34
N ASP A 88 1.25 -8.19 10.55
CA ASP A 88 -0.09 -7.69 10.92
C ASP A 88 -0.08 -6.19 11.15
N LYS A 89 1.03 -5.65 11.67
CA LYS A 89 1.23 -4.20 11.72
C LYS A 89 1.30 -3.61 10.31
N LEU A 90 2.06 -4.22 9.41
CA LEU A 90 2.20 -3.77 8.03
C LEU A 90 0.88 -3.68 7.28
N LYS A 91 0.06 -4.73 7.37
CA LYS A 91 -1.27 -4.78 6.74
C LYS A 91 -2.18 -3.66 7.25
N ARG A 92 -2.23 -3.46 8.57
CA ARG A 92 -3.02 -2.38 9.18
C ARG A 92 -2.50 -1.01 8.74
N THR A 93 -1.19 -0.82 8.67
CA THR A 93 -0.58 0.43 8.20
C THR A 93 -0.92 0.70 6.74
N ALA A 94 -0.80 -0.30 5.85
CA ALA A 94 -1.12 -0.13 4.45
C ALA A 94 -2.61 0.14 4.20
N ALA A 95 -3.51 -0.53 4.92
CA ALA A 95 -4.95 -0.25 4.83
C ALA A 95 -5.29 1.20 5.25
N MET A 96 -4.66 1.72 6.32
CA MET A 96 -4.80 3.13 6.69
C MET A 96 -4.28 4.05 5.58
N HIS A 97 -3.13 3.73 4.98
CA HIS A 97 -2.53 4.51 3.91
C HIS A 97 -3.36 4.52 2.62
N VAL A 98 -3.96 3.40 2.25
CA VAL A 98 -4.95 3.35 1.16
C VAL A 98 -6.11 4.30 1.44
N GLY A 99 -6.63 4.31 2.67
CA GLY A 99 -7.70 5.23 3.08
C GLY A 99 -7.30 6.70 3.09
N ASP A 100 -6.01 7.02 3.30
CA ASP A 100 -5.46 8.38 3.19
C ASP A 100 -5.29 8.83 1.74
N LEU A 101 -4.97 7.89 0.83
CA LEU A 101 -4.72 8.16 -0.60
C LEU A 101 -6.00 8.21 -1.45
N TYR A 102 -7.07 7.52 -1.04
CA TYR A 102 -8.39 7.53 -1.68
C TYR A 102 -9.28 8.65 -1.14
#